data_AF-A0A076EN46-F1
#
_entry.id   AF-A0A076EN46-F1
#
_cell.length_a   1.000
_cell.length_b   1.000
_cell.length_c   1.000
_cell.angle_alpha   90.00
_cell.angle_beta   90.00
_cell.angle_gamma   90.00
#
_symmetry.space_group_name_H-M   'P 1'
#
loop_
_entity.id
_entity.type
_entity.pdbx_description
1 polymer ?
#
loop_
_entity_poly.entity_id
_entity_poly.type
_entity_poly.pdbx_seq_one_letter_code
_entity_poly.pdbx_strand_id
1 'polypeptide(L)'
;MNGVDSLWRVRPAGHLRRGVALVLDLALHALVAAVVGVIVYVVQTAGQSVPPNAAEGTAGFAVIPAWLVFSFVHRTALQARFHATFGKWMTGLCVVRPEDGTWPNFGYLVKAWFRSAFAAVQSDTPEDGEDGMPAVVRRRSESFDTL
;
A
#
# COMPACT_ATOMS: atom_id res chain seq x y z
N MET A 1 -16.76 38.69 8.40
CA MET A 1 -15.40 38.31 7.99
C MET A 1 -14.98 37.07 8.76
N ASN A 2 -15.00 35.93 8.05
CA ASN A 2 -14.26 34.67 8.19
C ASN A 2 -14.00 34.09 9.59
N GLY A 3 -14.93 33.23 10.03
CA GLY A 3 -14.74 32.26 11.12
C GLY A 3 -14.77 30.80 10.64
N VAL A 4 -14.30 30.52 9.41
CA VAL A 4 -14.39 29.19 8.78
C VAL A 4 -13.03 28.50 8.56
N ASP A 5 -11.95 29.11 9.03
CA ASP A 5 -10.57 28.65 8.73
C ASP A 5 -10.03 27.60 9.72
N SER A 6 -10.85 27.03 10.60
CA SER A 6 -10.37 26.29 11.77
C SER A 6 -10.56 24.76 11.78
N LEU A 7 -11.19 24.12 10.78
CA LEU A 7 -11.54 22.68 10.91
C LEU A 7 -10.73 21.68 10.08
N TRP A 8 -9.99 22.08 9.03
CA TRP A 8 -9.43 21.09 8.10
C TRP A 8 -7.99 21.34 7.62
N ARG A 9 -7.11 21.92 8.46
CA ARG A 9 -5.65 21.85 8.20
C ARG A 9 -5.13 20.44 8.48
N VAL A 10 -5.49 19.53 7.59
CA VAL A 10 -4.85 18.25 7.36
C VAL A 10 -3.36 18.55 7.17
N ARG A 11 -2.54 18.34 8.20
CA ARG A 11 -1.10 18.61 8.08
C ARG A 11 -0.51 17.57 7.11
N PRO A 12 0.04 17.99 5.96
CA PRO A 12 0.67 17.06 5.05
C PRO A 12 1.81 16.34 5.78
N ALA A 13 1.89 15.03 5.58
CA ALA A 13 2.96 14.23 6.16
C ALA A 13 4.30 14.60 5.50
N GLY A 14 5.33 14.86 6.31
CA GLY A 14 6.67 15.15 5.78
C GLY A 14 7.22 14.02 4.91
N HIS A 15 7.97 14.37 3.86
CA HIS A 15 8.49 13.44 2.85
C HIS A 15 9.27 12.27 3.45
N LEU A 16 10.05 12.48 4.53
CA LEU A 16 10.79 11.41 5.21
C LEU A 16 9.86 10.31 5.74
N ARG A 17 8.76 10.67 6.40
CA ARG A 17 7.82 9.68 6.97
C ARG A 17 7.09 8.92 5.86
N ARG A 18 6.76 9.59 4.76
CA ARG A 18 6.19 8.95 3.57
C ARG A 18 7.18 7.98 2.94
N GLY A 19 8.45 8.36 2.81
CA GLY A 19 9.53 7.50 2.32
C GLY A 19 9.73 6.26 3.18
N VAL A 20 9.79 6.42 4.51
CA VAL A 20 9.87 5.27 5.44
C VAL A 20 8.64 4.37 5.33
N ALA A 21 7.43 4.94 5.26
CA ALA A 21 6.21 4.17 5.08
C ALA A 21 6.24 3.36 3.77
N LEU A 22 6.72 3.96 2.68
CA LEU A 22 6.88 3.30 1.39
C LEU A 22 7.87 2.14 1.47
N VAL A 23 9.04 2.34 2.10
CA VAL A 23 10.04 1.29 2.27
C VAL A 23 9.50 0.12 3.09
N LEU A 24 8.77 0.41 4.18
CA LEU A 24 8.13 -0.62 5.00
C LEU A 24 7.07 -1.41 4.22
N ASP A 25 6.24 -0.70 3.44
CA ASP A 25 5.26 -1.34 2.57
C ASP A 25 5.98 -2.23 1.54
N LEU A 26 7.00 -1.71 0.84
CA LEU A 26 7.78 -2.48 -0.15
C LEU A 26 8.44 -3.72 0.46
N ALA A 27 9.05 -3.60 1.63
CA ALA A 27 9.66 -4.73 2.33
C ALA A 27 8.63 -5.80 2.68
N LEU A 28 7.43 -5.40 3.13
CA LEU A 28 6.35 -6.35 3.42
C LEU A 28 5.87 -7.07 2.15
N HIS A 29 5.74 -6.37 1.02
CA HIS A 29 5.33 -7.00 -0.25
C HIS A 29 6.39 -7.98 -0.74
N ALA A 30 7.67 -7.59 -0.67
CA ALA A 30 8.80 -8.44 -1.04
C ALA A 30 8.85 -9.70 -0.19
N LEU A 31 8.65 -9.56 1.13
CA LEU A 31 8.61 -10.68 2.05
C LEU A 31 7.48 -11.67 1.69
N VAL A 32 6.26 -11.18 1.49
CA VAL A 32 5.11 -12.03 1.14
C VAL A 32 5.33 -12.74 -0.19
N ALA A 33 5.81 -12.01 -1.21
CA ALA A 33 6.05 -12.59 -2.52
C ALA A 33 7.18 -13.64 -2.49
N ALA A 34 8.25 -13.40 -1.72
CA ALA A 34 9.33 -14.36 -1.52
C ALA A 34 8.85 -15.62 -0.78
N VAL A 35 8.04 -15.48 0.27
CA VAL A 35 7.45 -16.61 0.98
C VAL A 35 6.60 -17.47 0.04
N VAL A 36 5.79 -16.86 -0.83
CA VAL A 36 5.02 -17.61 -1.84
C VAL A 36 5.95 -18.35 -2.82
N GLY A 37 7.02 -17.70 -3.29
CA GLY A 37 8.01 -18.34 -4.15
C GLY A 37 8.65 -19.57 -3.49
N VAL A 38 9.04 -19.46 -2.22
CA VAL A 38 9.57 -20.59 -1.44
C VAL A 38 8.55 -21.70 -1.29
N ILE A 39 7.29 -21.39 -0.98
CA ILE A 39 6.22 -22.39 -0.87
C ILE A 39 6.05 -23.14 -2.19
N VAL A 40 5.98 -22.42 -3.32
CA VAL A 40 5.84 -23.03 -4.65
C VAL A 40 7.03 -23.94 -4.97
N TYR A 41 8.26 -23.47 -4.69
CA TYR A 41 9.47 -24.27 -4.88
C TYR A 41 9.43 -25.57 -4.06
N VAL A 42 9.09 -25.49 -2.77
CA VAL A 42 9.01 -26.65 -1.87
C VAL A 42 7.94 -27.62 -2.35
N VAL A 43 6.75 -27.14 -2.72
CA VAL A 43 5.65 -27.98 -3.23
C VAL A 43 6.06 -28.76 -4.48
N GLN A 44 6.83 -28.14 -5.39
CA GLN A 44 7.26 -28.81 -6.62
C GLN A 44 8.41 -29.80 -6.41
N THR A 45 9.30 -29.52 -5.46
CA THR A 45 10.49 -30.35 -5.20
C THR A 45 10.27 -31.46 -4.18
N ALA A 46 9.23 -31.35 -3.35
CA ALA A 46 8.90 -32.33 -2.30
C ALA A 46 8.68 -33.77 -2.83
N GLY A 47 8.25 -33.92 -4.08
CA GLY A 47 8.05 -35.23 -4.73
C GLY A 47 9.18 -35.67 -5.66
N GLN A 48 10.30 -34.94 -5.74
CA GLN A 48 11.43 -35.21 -6.66
C GLN A 48 11.03 -35.37 -8.16
N SER A 49 9.82 -34.97 -8.54
CA SER A 49 9.24 -35.26 -9.87
C SER A 49 9.53 -34.16 -10.90
N VAL A 50 10.06 -33.02 -10.45
CA VAL A 50 10.35 -31.85 -11.27
C VAL A 50 11.84 -31.52 -11.15
N PRO A 51 12.55 -31.31 -12.27
CA PRO A 51 13.97 -30.94 -12.22
C PRO A 51 14.14 -29.55 -11.56
N PRO A 52 15.22 -29.32 -10.77
CA PRO A 52 15.39 -28.12 -9.96
C PRO A 52 15.25 -26.81 -10.73
N ASN A 53 15.80 -26.74 -11.95
CA ASN A 53 15.72 -25.57 -12.82
C ASN A 53 14.28 -25.20 -13.23
N ALA A 54 13.42 -26.19 -13.49
CA ALA A 54 12.02 -25.96 -13.80
C ALA A 54 11.23 -25.51 -12.55
N ALA A 55 11.60 -26.04 -11.39
CA ALA A 55 11.01 -25.63 -10.12
C ALA A 55 11.39 -24.19 -9.73
N GLU A 56 12.66 -23.82 -9.89
CA GLU A 56 13.15 -22.45 -9.70
C GLU A 56 12.45 -21.47 -10.64
N GLY A 57 12.33 -21.81 -11.93
CA GLY A 57 11.62 -21.00 -12.90
C GLY A 57 10.18 -20.74 -12.48
N THR A 58 9.44 -21.79 -12.13
CA THR A 58 8.03 -21.66 -11.74
C THR A 58 7.86 -20.89 -10.42
N ALA A 59 8.73 -21.13 -9.44
CA ALA A 59 8.75 -20.40 -8.18
C ALA A 59 9.03 -18.90 -8.40
N GLY A 60 10.01 -18.57 -9.26
CA GLY A 60 10.31 -17.20 -9.65
C GLY A 60 9.12 -16.51 -10.33
N PHE A 61 8.46 -17.20 -11.26
CA PHE A 61 7.25 -16.69 -11.91
C PHE A 61 6.09 -16.47 -10.94
N ALA A 62 5.98 -17.28 -9.88
CA ALA A 62 4.92 -17.14 -8.87
C ALA A 62 5.06 -15.87 -8.00
N VAL A 63 6.27 -15.31 -7.88
CA VAL A 63 6.54 -14.08 -7.09
C VAL A 63 5.77 -12.88 -7.67
N ILE A 64 5.69 -12.76 -9.00
CA ILE A 64 5.06 -11.63 -9.68
C ILE A 64 3.54 -11.54 -9.37
N PRO A 65 2.71 -12.56 -9.63
CA PRO A 65 1.30 -12.51 -9.29
C PRO A 65 1.08 -12.43 -7.78
N ALA A 66 1.93 -13.06 -6.95
CA ALA A 66 1.84 -12.93 -5.50
C ALA A 66 2.02 -11.48 -5.03
N TRP A 67 3.03 -10.79 -5.56
CA TRP A 67 3.25 -9.37 -5.30
C TRP A 67 2.05 -8.52 -5.71
N LEU A 68 1.52 -8.74 -6.93
CA LEU A 68 0.40 -7.96 -7.46
C LEU A 68 -0.88 -8.16 -6.64
N VAL A 69 -1.23 -9.42 -6.34
CA VAL A 69 -2.42 -9.75 -5.54
C VAL A 69 -2.30 -9.17 -4.13
N PHE A 70 -1.13 -9.35 -3.48
CA PHE A 70 -0.91 -8.79 -2.16
C PHE A 70 -0.99 -7.25 -2.18
N SER A 71 -0.39 -6.62 -3.19
CA SER A 71 -0.46 -5.16 -3.37
C SER A 71 -1.89 -4.66 -3.51
N PHE A 72 -2.69 -5.34 -4.34
CA PHE A 72 -4.08 -5.03 -4.51
C PHE A 72 -4.83 -5.14 -3.18
N VAL A 73 -4.75 -6.27 -2.49
CA VAL A 73 -5.47 -6.50 -1.22
C VAL A 73 -5.03 -5.53 -0.13
N HIS A 74 -3.72 -5.26 -0.01
CA HIS A 74 -3.16 -4.38 1.01
C HIS A 74 -3.58 -2.92 0.81
N ARG A 75 -3.56 -2.43 -0.44
CA ARG A 75 -3.90 -1.04 -0.78
C ARG A 75 -5.39 -0.79 -0.95
N THR A 76 -6.21 -1.82 -1.14
CA THR A 76 -7.65 -1.69 -1.30
C THR A 76 -8.41 -2.15 -0.05
N ALA A 77 -8.38 -3.43 0.28
CA ALA A 77 -9.16 -3.99 1.38
C ALA A 77 -8.62 -3.57 2.76
N LEU A 78 -7.32 -3.77 3.00
CA LEU A 78 -6.72 -3.45 4.30
C LEU A 78 -6.68 -1.93 4.51
N GLN A 79 -6.30 -1.16 3.49
CA GLN A 79 -6.34 0.29 3.57
C GLN A 79 -7.77 0.85 3.70
N ALA A 80 -8.81 0.25 3.09
CA ALA A 80 -10.20 0.66 3.34
C ALA A 80 -10.62 0.39 4.78
N ARG A 81 -10.17 -0.72 5.38
CA ARG A 81 -10.59 -1.13 6.73
C ARG A 81 -9.88 -0.34 7.84
N PHE A 82 -8.59 -0.07 7.66
CA PHE A 82 -7.73 0.55 8.67
C PHE A 82 -7.39 2.01 8.36
N HIS A 83 -7.79 2.49 7.18
CA HIS A 83 -7.49 3.82 6.65
C HIS A 83 -5.98 4.09 6.50
N ALA A 84 -5.17 3.03 6.51
CA ALA A 84 -3.73 3.07 6.38
C ALA A 84 -3.24 1.72 5.86
N THR A 85 -2.16 1.75 5.08
CA THR A 85 -1.30 0.59 4.81
C THR A 85 -0.37 0.35 5.99
N PHE A 86 0.31 -0.80 6.03
CA PHE A 86 1.14 -1.20 7.16
C PHE A 86 2.22 -0.17 7.50
N GLY A 87 3.02 0.26 6.53
CA GLY A 87 4.06 1.27 6.72
C GLY A 87 3.50 2.63 7.10
N LYS A 88 2.33 3.00 6.58
CA LYS A 88 1.62 4.23 6.97
C LYS A 88 1.16 4.15 8.42
N TRP A 89 0.58 3.04 8.84
CA TRP A 89 0.17 2.81 10.22
C TRP A 89 1.37 2.89 11.18
N MET A 90 2.48 2.21 10.88
CA MET A 90 3.72 2.24 11.67
C MET A 90 4.33 3.65 11.79
N THR A 91 4.13 4.50 10.79
CA THR A 91 4.61 5.88 10.77
C THR A 91 3.56 6.89 11.24
N GLY A 92 2.41 6.45 11.77
CA GLY A 92 1.34 7.34 12.22
C GLY A 92 0.75 8.18 11.09
N LEU A 93 0.69 7.63 9.90
CA LEU A 93 0.06 8.18 8.70
C LEU A 93 -1.25 7.46 8.42
N CYS A 94 -2.19 8.17 7.83
CA CYS A 94 -3.43 7.62 7.32
C CYS A 94 -3.77 8.25 5.97
N VAL A 95 -4.80 7.71 5.34
CA VAL A 95 -5.17 8.01 3.97
C VAL A 95 -6.60 8.54 3.96
N VAL A 96 -6.83 9.69 3.32
CA VAL A 96 -8.14 10.34 3.21
C VAL A 96 -8.45 10.69 1.75
N ARG A 97 -9.73 10.87 1.42
CA ARG A 97 -10.13 11.43 0.12
C ARG A 97 -9.74 12.92 0.07
N PRO A 98 -9.11 13.40 -1.01
CA PRO A 98 -8.71 14.81 -1.12
C PRO A 98 -9.91 15.75 -1.25
N GLU A 99 -11.01 15.28 -1.86
CA GLU A 99 -12.20 16.09 -2.17
C GLU A 99 -12.95 16.56 -0.90
N ASP A 100 -13.10 15.68 0.09
CA ASP A 100 -13.93 15.91 1.27
C ASP A 100 -13.24 15.59 2.60
N GLY A 101 -11.98 15.12 2.57
CA GLY A 101 -11.20 14.76 3.76
C GLY A 101 -11.70 13.50 4.48
N THR A 102 -12.70 12.79 3.95
CA THR A 102 -13.27 11.61 4.60
C THR A 102 -12.48 10.34 4.27
N TRP A 103 -12.81 9.23 4.94
CA TRP A 103 -12.14 7.96 4.71
C TRP A 103 -12.48 7.36 3.33
N PRO A 104 -11.47 6.89 2.57
CA PRO A 104 -11.71 6.28 1.27
C PRO A 104 -12.37 4.90 1.46
N ASN A 105 -13.42 4.65 0.68
CA ASN A 105 -14.04 3.33 0.64
C ASN A 105 -13.28 2.38 -0.30
N PHE A 106 -13.62 1.09 -0.25
CA PHE A 106 -12.98 0.06 -1.06
C PHE A 106 -13.01 0.37 -2.57
N GLY A 107 -14.17 0.78 -3.11
CA GLY A 107 -14.32 1.06 -4.54
C GLY A 107 -13.46 2.23 -5.01
N TYR A 108 -13.33 3.27 -4.18
CA TYR A 108 -12.43 4.39 -4.44
C TYR A 108 -10.97 3.92 -4.51
N LEU A 109 -10.54 3.09 -3.56
CA LEU A 109 -9.18 2.57 -3.52
C LEU A 109 -8.87 1.60 -4.67
N VAL A 110 -9.85 0.80 -5.11
CA VAL A 110 -9.70 -0.06 -6.30
C VAL A 110 -9.42 0.80 -7.53
N LYS A 111 -10.17 1.89 -7.74
CA LYS A 111 -9.92 2.82 -8.85
C LYS A 111 -8.54 3.47 -8.76
N ALA A 112 -8.17 3.95 -7.57
CA ALA A 112 -6.84 4.54 -7.33
C ALA A 112 -5.71 3.53 -7.58
N TRP A 113 -5.90 2.25 -7.23
CA TRP A 113 -4.92 1.20 -7.51
C TRP A 113 -4.73 0.99 -9.01
N PHE A 114 -5.80 0.89 -9.79
CA PHE A 114 -5.69 0.74 -11.26
C PHE A 114 -5.06 1.96 -11.92
N ARG A 115 -5.40 3.19 -11.47
CA ARG A 115 -4.73 4.41 -11.95
C ARG A 115 -3.23 4.38 -11.67
N SER A 116 -2.84 4.00 -10.45
CA SER A 116 -1.43 3.85 -10.07
C SER A 116 -0.71 2.81 -10.92
N ALA A 117 -1.36 1.66 -11.17
CA ALA A 117 -0.80 0.59 -11.98
C ALA A 117 -0.61 1.02 -13.44
N PHE A 118 -1.60 1.72 -14.02
CA PHE A 118 -1.51 2.25 -15.38
C PHE A 118 -0.42 3.32 -15.49
N ALA A 119 -0.35 4.26 -14.56
CA ALA A 119 0.69 5.28 -14.53
C ALA A 119 2.10 4.67 -14.42
N ALA A 120 2.28 3.66 -13.56
CA ALA A 120 3.54 2.94 -13.46
C ALA A 120 3.95 2.25 -14.77
N VAL A 121 2.99 1.72 -15.54
CA VAL A 121 3.25 1.14 -16.88
C VAL A 121 3.69 2.21 -17.88
N GLN A 122 3.15 3.43 -17.76
CA GLN A 122 3.53 4.57 -18.60
C GLN A 122 4.79 5.30 -18.12
N SER A 123 5.39 4.89 -17.00
CA SER A 123 6.46 5.62 -16.30
C SER A 123 6.05 7.02 -15.80
N ASP A 124 4.75 7.24 -15.67
CA ASP A 124 4.18 8.44 -15.05
C ASP A 124 4.06 8.21 -13.53
N THR A 125 4.47 9.19 -12.74
CA THR A 125 4.34 9.12 -11.28
C THR A 125 3.13 9.96 -10.86
N PRO A 126 2.01 9.35 -10.45
CA PRO A 126 0.85 10.10 -10.02
C PRO A 126 1.12 10.78 -8.67
N GLU A 127 0.74 12.05 -8.54
CA GLU A 127 0.95 12.81 -7.31
C GLU A 127 -0.10 12.52 -6.23
N ASP A 128 0.32 12.54 -4.96
CA ASP A 128 -0.55 12.28 -3.80
C ASP A 128 -1.66 13.35 -3.69
N GLY A 129 -2.92 12.94 -3.79
CA GLY A 129 -4.07 13.85 -3.64
C GLY A 129 -4.52 14.54 -4.93
N GLU A 130 -3.84 14.29 -6.05
CA GLU A 130 -4.23 14.73 -7.39
C GLU A 130 -4.85 13.57 -8.20
N ASP A 131 -5.57 13.87 -9.29
CA ASP A 131 -6.16 12.87 -10.20
C ASP A 131 -7.01 11.76 -9.55
N GLY A 132 -7.65 12.11 -8.43
CA GLY A 132 -8.43 11.20 -7.60
C GLY A 132 -7.61 10.09 -6.93
N MET A 133 -6.32 10.33 -6.73
CA MET A 133 -5.49 9.60 -5.78
C MET A 133 -5.81 10.05 -4.36
N PRO A 134 -5.79 9.14 -3.38
CA PRO A 134 -6.02 9.53 -2.01
C PRO A 134 -4.85 10.37 -1.46
N ALA A 135 -5.15 11.28 -0.53
CA ALA A 135 -4.15 12.09 0.15
C ALA A 135 -3.57 11.38 1.38
N VAL A 136 -2.25 11.50 1.59
CA VAL A 136 -1.54 10.95 2.75
C VAL A 136 -1.32 12.01 3.82
N VAL A 137 -1.86 11.74 5.01
CA VAL A 137 -2.01 12.72 6.08
C VAL A 137 -1.52 12.16 7.39
N ARG A 138 -1.08 13.02 8.32
CA ARG A 138 -0.72 12.56 9.66
C ARG A 138 -1.98 12.15 10.42
N ARG A 139 -2.00 10.95 10.99
CA ARG A 139 -3.06 10.52 11.90
C ARG A 139 -3.06 11.50 13.07
N ARG A 140 -4.20 12.13 13.40
CA ARG A 140 -4.33 12.92 14.62
C ARG A 140 -4.00 11.95 15.76
N SER A 141 -2.86 12.14 16.41
CA SER A 141 -2.64 11.51 17.69
C SER A 141 -3.74 12.05 18.58
N GLU A 142 -4.64 11.20 19.05
CA GLU A 142 -5.25 11.47 20.34
C GLU A 142 -4.08 11.77 21.25
N SER A 143 -4.07 12.98 21.78
CA SER A 143 -3.03 13.45 22.68
C SER A 143 -2.84 12.37 23.75
N PHE A 144 -1.60 11.97 23.97
CA PHE A 144 -1.21 11.37 25.25
C PHE A 144 -1.26 12.48 26.33
N ASP A 145 -2.39 13.17 26.46
CA ASP A 145 -2.70 14.18 27.49
C ASP A 145 -3.64 13.59 28.55
N THR A 146 -3.63 12.27 28.73
CA THR A 146 -4.26 11.61 29.88
C THR A 146 -3.37 10.51 30.41
N LEU A 147 -2.19 10.87 30.92
CA LEU A 147 -1.52 10.19 32.03
C LEU A 147 -0.77 11.21 32.87
#